data_AF-A0A969EL33-F1
#
_entry.id   AF-A0A969EL33-F1
#
_cell.length_a   1.000
_cell.length_b   1.000
_cell.length_c   1.000
_cell.angle_alpha   90.00
_cell.angle_beta   90.00
_cell.angle_gamma   90.00
#
_symmetry.space_group_name_H-M   'P 1'
#
loop_
_entity.id
_entity.type
_entity.pdbx_description
1 polymer ?
#
loop_
_entity_poly.entity_id
_entity_poly.type
_entity_poly.pdbx_seq_one_letter_code
_entity_poly.pdbx_strand_id
1 'polypeptide(L)' 'IYAEGTPGAVLTEENVRVVYHTPVRVVPHPDHGTPLVLPDGVRELR' A
#
# COMPACT_ATOMS: atom_id res chain seq x y z
N ILE A 1 -17.66 4.19 1.52
CA ILE A 1 -16.42 4.42 0.73
C ILE A 1 -15.31 4.64 1.75
N TYR A 2 -14.19 3.93 1.65
CA TYR A 2 -13.09 4.03 2.62
C TYR A 2 -12.11 5.16 2.26
N ALA A 3 -11.74 5.27 0.99
CA ALA A 3 -10.94 6.35 0.44
C ALA A 3 -11.36 6.62 -1.01
N GLU A 4 -11.15 7.86 -1.48
CA GLU A 4 -11.49 8.32 -2.84
C GLU A 4 -10.47 9.37 -3.30
N GLY A 5 -10.13 9.37 -4.59
CA GLY A 5 -9.18 10.32 -5.18
C GLY A 5 -8.23 9.65 -6.18
N THR A 6 -7.06 10.27 -6.38
CA THR A 6 -6.01 9.73 -7.25
C THR A 6 -5.39 8.46 -6.65
N PRO A 7 -4.74 7.60 -7.46
CA PRO A 7 -4.07 6.41 -6.93
C PRO A 7 -3.11 6.71 -5.77
N GLY A 8 -2.32 7.79 -5.85
CA GLY A 8 -1.39 8.17 -4.79
C GLY A 8 -2.07 8.73 -3.52
N ALA A 9 -3.30 9.26 -3.64
CA ALA A 9 -4.09 9.69 -2.48
C ALA A 9 -4.76 8.50 -1.77
N VAL A 10 -5.09 7.45 -2.51
CA VAL A 10 -5.83 6.28 -1.99
C VAL A 10 -4.88 5.17 -1.53
N LEU A 11 -3.83 4.88 -2.28
CA LEU A 11 -2.87 3.80 -2.00
C LEU A 11 -1.79 4.31 -1.05
N THR A 12 -2.14 4.50 0.23
CA THR A 12 -1.19 4.77 1.31
C THR A 12 -0.93 3.51 2.12
N GLU A 13 0.20 3.45 2.83
CA GLU A 13 0.51 2.34 3.75
C GLU A 13 -0.58 2.15 4.80
N GLU A 14 -1.09 3.25 5.36
CA GLU A 14 -2.18 3.25 6.32
C GLU A 14 -3.45 2.64 5.74
N ASN A 15 -3.91 3.12 4.58
CA ASN A 15 -5.15 2.66 3.97
C ASN A 15 -5.08 1.18 3.62
N VAL A 16 -3.98 0.75 2.99
CA VAL A 16 -3.81 -0.65 2.59
C VAL A 16 -3.70 -1.54 3.83
N ARG A 17 -2.96 -1.12 4.86
CA ARG A 17 -2.84 -1.88 6.12
C ARG A 17 -4.19 -2.05 6.81
N VAL A 18 -5.03 -1.01 6.87
CA VAL A 18 -6.33 -1.07 7.55
C VAL A 18 -7.31 -1.96 6.78
N VAL A 19 -7.34 -1.87 5.45
CA VAL A 19 -8.30 -2.61 4.60
C VAL A 19 -7.91 -4.08 4.43
N TYR A 20 -6.62 -4.37 4.24
CA TYR A 20 -6.12 -5.72 3.96
C TYR A 20 -5.48 -6.41 5.17
N HIS A 21 -5.43 -5.74 6.33
CA HIS A 21 -4.83 -6.25 7.56
C HIS A 21 -3.41 -6.81 7.36
N THR A 22 -2.65 -6.22 6.44
CA THR A 22 -1.32 -6.72 6.03
C THR A 22 -0.31 -5.58 6.12
N PRO A 23 0.87 -5.78 6.76
CA PRO A 23 1.94 -4.81 6.73
C PRO A 23 2.52 -4.70 5.31
N VAL A 24 2.54 -3.46 4.80
CA VAL A 24 3.02 -3.14 3.46
C VAL A 24 3.82 -1.85 3.48
N ARG A 25 4.67 -1.71 2.47
CA ARG A 25 5.28 -0.43 2.09
C ARG A 25 4.67 0.08 0.80
N VAL A 26 4.49 1.39 0.70
CA VAL A 26 4.09 2.03 -0.56
C VAL A 26 5.21 2.94 -1.03
N VAL A 27 5.71 2.67 -2.24
CA VAL A 27 6.82 3.43 -2.85
C VAL A 27 6.45 3.84 -4.27
N PRO A 28 6.99 4.94 -4.81
CA PRO A 28 6.78 5.29 -6.22
C PRO A 28 7.49 4.30 -7.16
N HIS A 29 6.87 3.99 -8.29
CA HIS A 29 7.49 3.24 -9.38
C HIS A 29 8.68 4.02 -9.94
N PRO A 30 9.86 3.41 -10.13
CA PRO A 30 11.07 4.12 -10.55
C PRO A 30 10.92 4.84 -11.89
N ASP A 31 10.22 4.22 -12.86
CA ASP A 31 10.09 4.78 -14.20
C ASP A 31 8.96 5.80 -14.36
N HIS A 32 7.88 5.68 -13.59
CA HIS A 32 6.61 6.39 -13.88
C HIS A 32 5.93 7.01 -12.65
N GLY A 33 6.48 6.83 -11.45
CA GLY A 33 5.98 7.45 -10.22
C GLY A 33 4.64 6.91 -9.69
N THR A 34 3.98 5.99 -10.39
CA THR A 34 2.76 5.33 -9.90
C THR A 34 3.04 4.55 -8.61
N PRO A 35 2.10 4.49 -7.66
CA PRO A 35 2.34 3.80 -6.40
C PRO A 35 2.49 2.28 -6.59
N LEU A 36 3.55 1.72 -6.01
CA LEU A 36 3.81 0.29 -5.86
C LEU A 36 3.52 -0.12 -4.42
N VAL A 37 2.70 -1.16 -4.24
CA VAL A 37 2.40 -1.75 -2.93
C VAL A 37 3.23 -3.02 -2.78
N LEU A 38 4.12 -3.04 -1.79
CA LEU A 38 5.03 -4.16 -1.54
C LEU A 38 4.73 -4.76 -0.16
N PRO A 39 4.44 -6.06 -0.05
CA PRO A 39 4.33 -6.70 1.25
C PRO A 39 5.71 -6.72 1.92
N ASP A 40 5.77 -6.43 3.22
CA ASP A 40 7.03 -6.27 3.95
C ASP A 40 7.79 -7.59 4.18
N GLY A 41 7.30 -8.71 3.63
CA GLY A 41 7.95 -10.02 3.71
C GLY A 41 8.00 -10.63 5.13
N VAL A 42 7.47 -9.92 6.14
CA VAL A 42 7.25 -10.46 7.47
C VAL A 42 6.14 -11.51 7.35
N ARG A 43 6.54 -12.75 7.13
CA ARG A 43 5.67 -13.90 7.36
C ARG A 43 5.23 -13.82 8.83
N GLU A 44 3.96 -13.51 9.09
CA GLU A 44 3.37 -13.90 10.38
C GLU A 44 3.41 -15.43 10.40
N LEU A 45 4.45 -15.99 11.00
CA LEU A 45 4.54 -17.40 11.31
C LEU A 45 3.43 -17.67 12.34
N ARG A 46 2.27 -18.11 11.84
CA ARG A 46 1.29 -18.85 12.63
C ARG A 46 1.58 -20.34 12.57
#